data_AF-A0A944ZQ82-F1
#
_entry.id   AF-A0A944ZQ82-F1
#
_cell.length_a   1.000
_cell.length_b   1.000
_cell.length_c   1.000
_cell.angle_alpha   90.00
_cell.angle_beta   90.00
_cell.angle_gamma   90.00
#
_symmetry.space_group_name_H-M   'P 1'
#
loop_
_entity.id
_entity.type
_entity.pdbx_description
1 polymer ?
#
loop_
_entity_poly.entity_id
_entity_poly.type
_entity_poly.pdbx_seq_one_letter_code
_entity_poly.pdbx_strand_id
1 'polypeptide(L)'
;MSDSEAIVGSLFERLGGEPAVDAAVDLFYRKVLADDSISNYFDSSDMDAQRSKQKAFLTMAFGGPNSYTGQDLRVAHAHLVDDGLNDAHFDAVAGHLSSTLKELGLPDDLVGEVMTIAGSTRDDVLGRSGSGAAPEDSNTGESMLDNANEGGEVLRLRTMLDNMPINVLMCDPQTLEVTYINKTSVDTLKTVEHLIPIKAEEVLGQCIDIFHKDPAHQRKILADGSNLPMASHIKLGEETLDLLVSPVNDADGNYIAAMATWSVITAKVKADAESDRLQQMVENMPINVMMADPETLTLNYLNKASRDTLKAIEHLLPIKADDVLGCCIDVFHKDPSHQ
;
A
#
# COMPACT_ATOMS: atom_id res chain seq x y z
N MET A 1 17.49 30.09 14.71
CA MET A 1 17.58 28.62 14.85
C MET A 1 16.20 28.12 14.49
N SER A 2 16.03 27.66 13.25
CA SER A 2 14.74 27.18 12.75
C SER A 2 14.57 25.72 13.15
N ASP A 3 13.44 25.44 13.79
CA ASP A 3 12.99 24.11 14.13
C ASP A 3 12.85 23.26 12.86
N SER A 4 13.56 22.13 12.82
CA SER A 4 13.31 21.04 11.88
C SER A 4 12.19 20.20 12.45
N GLU A 5 10.94 20.55 12.13
CA GLU A 5 9.79 19.64 12.27
C GLU A 5 10.11 18.38 11.46
N ALA A 6 10.36 17.26 12.15
CA ALA A 6 10.43 15.97 11.50
C ALA A 6 9.04 15.68 10.91
N ILE A 7 8.95 15.59 9.58
CA ILE A 7 7.70 15.26 8.90
C ILE A 7 7.36 13.80 9.25
N VAL A 8 6.47 13.61 10.21
CA VAL A 8 5.94 12.29 10.62
C VAL A 8 4.86 11.91 9.62
N GLY A 9 5.24 11.14 8.60
CA GLY A 9 4.34 10.59 7.58
C GLY A 9 5.05 9.52 6.77
N SER A 10 4.28 8.61 6.18
CA SER A 10 4.81 7.61 5.24
C SER A 10 5.52 8.30 4.07
N LEU A 11 6.43 7.59 3.38
CA LEU A 11 7.05 8.15 2.17
C LEU A 11 5.96 8.52 1.14
N PHE A 12 4.90 7.73 1.02
CA PHE A 12 3.73 8.03 0.20
C PHE A 12 3.11 9.40 0.50
N GLU A 13 2.86 9.72 1.76
CA GLU A 13 2.32 11.02 2.17
C GLU A 13 3.32 12.15 1.89
N ARG A 14 4.60 11.93 2.16
CA ARG A 14 5.69 12.89 1.90
C ARG A 14 5.88 13.17 0.40
N LEU A 15 5.53 12.21 -0.46
CA LEU A 15 5.55 12.36 -1.93
C LEU A 15 4.33 13.12 -2.47
N GLY A 16 3.29 13.35 -1.65
CA GLY A 16 2.04 14.01 -2.07
C GLY A 16 0.85 13.07 -2.27
N GLY A 17 0.96 11.82 -1.80
CA GLY A 17 -0.13 10.85 -1.81
C GLY A 17 -0.54 10.35 -3.20
N GLU A 18 -1.77 9.87 -3.31
CA GLU A 18 -2.31 9.25 -4.53
C GLU A 18 -2.19 10.13 -5.79
N PRO A 19 -2.52 11.44 -5.76
CA PRO A 19 -2.40 12.29 -6.95
C PRO A 19 -0.96 12.40 -7.47
N ALA A 20 0.02 12.42 -6.57
CA ALA A 20 1.43 12.50 -6.95
C ALA A 20 1.95 11.18 -7.54
N VAL A 21 1.54 10.04 -6.96
CA VAL A 21 1.87 8.71 -7.51
C VAL A 21 1.22 8.52 -8.88
N ASP A 22 -0.03 8.97 -9.05
CA ASP A 22 -0.73 8.92 -10.34
C ASP A 22 0.01 9.71 -11.42
N ALA A 23 0.32 10.98 -11.14
CA ALA A 23 1.06 11.83 -12.07
C ALA A 23 2.45 11.26 -12.40
N ALA A 24 3.14 10.69 -11.41
CA ALA A 24 4.43 10.06 -11.57
C ALA A 24 4.36 8.83 -12.48
N VAL A 25 3.41 7.91 -12.27
CA VAL A 25 3.30 6.71 -13.11
C VAL A 25 2.96 7.06 -14.56
N ASP A 26 2.08 8.04 -14.77
CA ASP A 26 1.68 8.43 -16.12
C ASP A 26 2.81 9.12 -16.90
N LEU A 27 3.62 9.95 -16.23
CA LEU A 27 4.80 10.56 -16.84
C LEU A 27 5.94 9.54 -17.03
N PHE A 28 6.14 8.64 -16.07
CA PHE A 28 7.14 7.58 -16.12
C PHE A 28 6.94 6.67 -17.33
N TYR A 29 5.72 6.14 -17.53
CA TYR A 29 5.47 5.26 -18.67
C TYR A 29 5.53 5.97 -20.02
N ARG A 30 5.26 7.29 -20.08
CA ARG A 30 5.51 8.06 -21.31
C ARG A 30 6.99 8.06 -21.68
N LYS A 31 7.89 8.16 -20.70
CA LYS A 31 9.34 8.10 -20.93
C LYS A 31 9.81 6.69 -21.27
N VAL A 32 9.35 5.68 -20.54
CA VAL A 32 9.69 4.26 -20.79
C VAL A 32 9.27 3.82 -22.19
N LEU A 33 8.06 4.15 -22.64
CA LEU A 33 7.57 3.78 -23.97
C LEU A 33 8.23 4.58 -25.10
N ALA A 34 8.89 5.70 -24.79
CA ALA A 34 9.66 6.48 -25.75
C ALA A 34 11.14 6.06 -25.84
N ASP A 35 11.57 5.10 -25.02
CA ASP A 35 12.95 4.60 -24.99
C ASP A 35 13.06 3.29 -25.80
N ASP A 36 13.67 3.40 -26.98
CA ASP A 36 13.88 2.28 -27.92
C ASP A 36 14.66 1.09 -27.32
N SER A 37 15.38 1.28 -26.21
CA SER A 37 16.13 0.20 -25.55
C SER A 37 15.26 -0.71 -24.68
N ILE A 38 14.08 -0.25 -24.26
CA ILE A 38 13.21 -0.98 -23.32
C ILE A 38 11.74 -1.06 -23.77
N SER A 39 11.31 -0.21 -24.71
CA SER A 39 9.92 -0.14 -25.16
C SER A 39 9.39 -1.47 -25.72
N ASN A 40 10.22 -2.23 -26.42
CA ASN A 40 9.85 -3.51 -27.04
C ASN A 40 9.36 -4.56 -26.02
N TYR A 41 9.79 -4.51 -24.75
CA TYR A 41 9.29 -5.42 -23.70
C TYR A 41 7.81 -5.16 -23.34
N PHE A 42 7.25 -4.03 -23.77
CA PHE A 42 5.87 -3.63 -23.50
C PHE A 42 4.94 -3.78 -24.71
N ASP A 43 5.43 -4.23 -25.88
CA ASP A 43 4.64 -4.29 -27.13
C ASP A 43 3.37 -5.15 -27.03
N SER A 44 3.40 -6.16 -26.17
CA SER A 44 2.27 -7.07 -25.93
C SER A 44 1.51 -6.78 -24.63
N SER A 45 1.89 -5.73 -23.90
CA SER A 45 1.32 -5.39 -22.60
C SER A 45 0.07 -4.53 -22.71
N ASP A 46 -0.93 -4.81 -21.87
CA ASP A 46 -2.01 -3.86 -21.60
C ASP A 46 -1.47 -2.73 -20.72
N MET A 47 -1.22 -1.57 -21.33
CA MET A 47 -0.57 -0.46 -20.65
C MET A 47 -1.47 0.22 -19.61
N ASP A 48 -2.79 0.11 -19.72
CA ASP A 48 -3.68 0.67 -18.71
C ASP A 48 -3.70 -0.23 -17.48
N ALA A 49 -3.80 -1.55 -17.68
CA ALA A 49 -3.65 -2.52 -16.61
C ALA A 49 -2.26 -2.44 -15.94
N GLN A 50 -1.20 -2.26 -16.74
CA GLN A 50 0.17 -2.15 -16.25
C GLN A 50 0.38 -0.87 -15.41
N ARG A 51 -0.17 0.27 -15.83
CA ARG A 51 -0.16 1.52 -15.04
C ARG A 51 -0.90 1.33 -13.72
N SER A 52 -2.10 0.76 -13.73
CA SER A 52 -2.85 0.48 -12.51
C SER A 52 -2.08 -0.45 -11.56
N LYS A 53 -1.43 -1.49 -12.09
CA LYS A 53 -0.60 -2.41 -11.32
C LYS A 53 0.62 -1.71 -10.71
N GLN A 54 1.30 -0.87 -11.49
CA GLN A 54 2.47 -0.12 -11.03
C GLN A 54 2.09 0.92 -9.96
N LYS A 55 0.95 1.62 -10.10
CA LYS A 55 0.41 2.54 -9.09
C LYS A 55 0.19 1.81 -7.76
N ALA A 56 -0.51 0.69 -7.80
CA ALA A 56 -0.74 -0.13 -6.60
C ALA A 56 0.58 -0.65 -5.99
N PHE A 57 1.56 -1.04 -6.80
CA PHE A 57 2.88 -1.43 -6.29
C PHE A 57 3.64 -0.27 -5.63
N LEU A 58 3.68 0.91 -6.24
CA LEU A 58 4.38 2.08 -5.68
C LEU A 58 3.69 2.60 -4.43
N THR A 59 2.35 2.63 -4.40
CA THR A 59 1.59 2.93 -3.18
C THR A 59 1.93 1.95 -2.06
N MET A 60 2.07 0.65 -2.36
CA MET A 60 2.58 -0.33 -1.39
C MET A 60 4.00 0.02 -0.90
N ALA A 61 4.92 0.19 -1.85
CA ALA A 61 6.34 0.30 -1.60
C ALA A 61 6.69 1.57 -0.81
N PHE A 62 5.89 2.62 -0.95
CA PHE A 62 6.07 3.88 -0.24
C PHE A 62 5.24 3.98 1.05
N GLY A 63 4.53 2.90 1.43
CA GLY A 63 3.79 2.84 2.69
C GLY A 63 2.42 3.54 2.67
N GLY A 64 1.82 3.70 1.49
CA GLY A 64 0.45 4.17 1.31
C GLY A 64 -0.62 3.06 1.46
N PRO A 65 -1.90 3.43 1.55
CA PRO A 65 -3.00 2.47 1.67
C PRO A 65 -3.15 1.67 0.38
N ASN A 66 -3.12 0.33 0.48
CA ASN A 66 -3.05 -0.48 -0.73
C ASN A 66 -3.63 -1.90 -0.58
N SER A 67 -4.04 -2.47 -1.71
CA SER A 67 -4.54 -3.84 -1.90
C SER A 67 -3.78 -4.60 -3.00
N TYR A 68 -2.49 -4.29 -3.24
CA TYR A 68 -1.70 -4.93 -4.28
C TYR A 68 -1.54 -6.43 -4.01
N THR A 69 -2.02 -7.23 -4.95
CA THR A 69 -1.96 -8.70 -4.95
C THR A 69 -1.08 -9.22 -6.10
N GLY A 70 -0.26 -8.35 -6.69
CA GLY A 70 0.48 -8.69 -7.91
C GLY A 70 1.50 -9.80 -7.68
N GLN A 71 1.83 -10.49 -8.77
CA GLN A 71 2.83 -11.56 -8.80
C GLN A 71 4.18 -11.07 -8.26
N ASP A 72 4.88 -11.98 -7.59
CA ASP A 72 6.27 -11.81 -7.18
C ASP A 72 7.11 -11.23 -8.32
N LEU A 73 7.93 -10.20 -8.03
CA LEU A 73 8.68 -9.49 -9.06
C LEU A 73 9.58 -10.42 -9.86
N ARG A 74 10.14 -11.47 -9.25
CA ARG A 74 10.98 -12.44 -9.94
C ARG A 74 10.17 -13.29 -10.89
N VAL A 75 9.01 -13.78 -10.45
CA VAL A 75 8.10 -14.57 -11.30
C VAL A 75 7.58 -13.73 -12.47
N ALA A 76 7.21 -12.48 -12.20
CA ALA A 76 6.65 -11.57 -13.19
C ALA A 76 7.67 -11.22 -14.30
N HIS A 77 8.97 -11.12 -13.97
CA HIS A 77 10.01 -10.71 -14.92
C HIS A 77 10.85 -11.89 -15.47
N ALA A 78 10.69 -13.12 -14.97
CA ALA A 78 11.49 -14.28 -15.39
C ALA A 78 11.52 -14.48 -16.92
N HIS A 79 10.35 -14.42 -17.56
CA HIS A 79 10.26 -14.55 -19.02
C HIS A 79 10.97 -13.42 -19.78
N LEU A 80 11.02 -12.21 -19.20
CA LEU A 80 11.74 -11.08 -19.80
C LEU A 80 13.26 -11.25 -19.66
N VAL A 81 13.72 -11.87 -18.56
CA VAL A 81 15.14 -12.24 -18.39
C VAL A 81 15.56 -13.28 -19.43
N ASP A 82 14.69 -14.26 -19.73
CA ASP A 82 14.92 -15.21 -20.83
C ASP A 82 15.02 -14.50 -22.19
N ASP A 83 14.29 -13.39 -22.37
CA ASP A 83 14.30 -12.55 -23.58
C ASP A 83 15.43 -11.48 -23.60
N GLY A 84 16.31 -11.46 -22.59
CA GLY A 84 17.51 -10.61 -22.56
C GLY A 84 17.45 -9.40 -21.63
N LEU A 85 16.47 -9.31 -20.72
CA LEU A 85 16.42 -8.29 -19.67
C LEU A 85 17.71 -8.33 -18.82
N ASN A 86 18.35 -7.17 -18.61
CA ASN A 86 19.67 -7.07 -17.98
C ASN A 86 19.83 -5.73 -17.24
N ASP A 87 21.00 -5.48 -16.64
CA ASP A 87 21.27 -4.27 -15.86
C ASP A 87 21.06 -2.98 -16.63
N ALA A 88 21.41 -2.92 -17.91
CA ALA A 88 21.26 -1.71 -18.70
C ALA A 88 19.78 -1.34 -18.86
N HIS A 89 18.91 -2.34 -19.04
CA HIS A 89 17.46 -2.13 -19.08
C HIS A 89 16.92 -1.68 -17.72
N PHE A 90 17.40 -2.29 -16.63
CA PHE A 90 17.01 -1.87 -15.28
C PHE A 90 17.47 -0.42 -15.00
N ASP A 91 18.69 -0.07 -15.36
CA ASP A 91 19.26 1.27 -15.21
C ASP A 91 18.49 2.31 -16.03
N ALA A 92 18.07 1.96 -17.25
CA ALA A 92 17.23 2.81 -18.08
C ALA A 92 15.88 3.11 -17.39
N VAL A 93 15.20 2.07 -16.91
CA VAL A 93 13.94 2.20 -16.16
C VAL A 93 14.13 3.05 -14.88
N ALA A 94 15.16 2.76 -14.09
CA ALA A 94 15.50 3.52 -12.88
C ALA A 94 15.82 5.00 -13.20
N GLY A 95 16.51 5.26 -14.31
CA GLY A 95 16.80 6.59 -14.82
C GLY A 95 15.52 7.37 -15.17
N HIS A 96 14.58 6.73 -15.86
CA HIS A 96 13.27 7.34 -16.18
C HIS A 96 12.45 7.65 -14.94
N LEU A 97 12.47 6.77 -13.94
CA LEU A 97 11.82 7.02 -12.64
C LEU A 97 12.45 8.24 -11.96
N SER A 98 13.78 8.26 -11.82
CA SER A 98 14.49 9.39 -11.21
C SER A 98 14.22 10.72 -11.93
N SER A 99 14.28 10.72 -13.27
CA SER A 99 13.97 11.90 -14.09
C SER A 99 12.52 12.36 -13.92
N THR A 100 11.57 11.43 -13.80
CA THR A 100 10.15 11.73 -13.63
C THR A 100 9.90 12.43 -12.31
N LEU A 101 10.45 11.91 -11.21
CA LEU A 101 10.26 12.49 -9.88
C LEU A 101 10.88 13.90 -9.80
N LYS A 102 12.06 14.09 -10.40
CA LYS A 102 12.69 15.41 -10.51
C LYS A 102 11.89 16.39 -11.34
N GLU A 103 11.30 15.94 -12.45
CA GLU A 103 10.46 16.78 -13.31
C GLU A 103 9.15 17.20 -12.61
N LEU A 104 8.61 16.34 -11.75
CA LEU A 104 7.48 16.66 -10.88
C LEU A 104 7.85 17.55 -9.68
N GLY A 105 9.12 17.95 -9.57
CA GLY A 105 9.59 18.90 -8.57
C GLY A 105 9.86 18.30 -7.19
N LEU A 106 10.02 16.97 -7.09
CA LEU A 106 10.35 16.34 -5.83
C LEU A 106 11.78 16.70 -5.37
N PRO A 107 11.96 17.01 -4.07
CA PRO A 107 13.28 17.20 -3.46
C PRO A 107 14.24 16.03 -3.68
N ASP A 108 15.54 16.31 -3.90
CA ASP A 108 16.56 15.30 -4.20
C ASP A 108 16.72 14.23 -3.11
N ASP A 109 16.46 14.58 -1.85
CA ASP A 109 16.46 13.65 -0.71
C ASP A 109 15.30 12.64 -0.80
N LEU A 110 14.09 13.11 -1.16
CA LEU A 110 12.94 12.23 -1.41
C LEU A 110 13.14 11.36 -2.65
N VAL A 111 13.73 11.92 -3.71
CA VAL A 111 14.10 11.14 -4.90
C VAL A 111 15.11 10.05 -4.51
N GLY A 112 16.11 10.37 -3.69
CA GLY A 112 17.11 9.41 -3.20
C GLY A 112 16.50 8.25 -2.42
N GLU A 113 15.52 8.53 -1.55
CA GLU A 113 14.79 7.54 -0.78
C GLU A 113 14.00 6.59 -1.70
N VAL A 114 13.26 7.15 -2.67
CA VAL A 114 12.54 6.35 -3.68
C VAL A 114 13.49 5.49 -4.51
N MET A 115 14.61 6.05 -4.96
CA MET A 115 15.58 5.31 -5.78
C MET A 115 16.28 4.19 -5.00
N THR A 116 16.44 4.34 -3.69
CA THR A 116 16.97 3.28 -2.81
C THR A 116 16.00 2.10 -2.73
N ILE A 117 14.70 2.38 -2.54
CA ILE A 117 13.66 1.35 -2.52
C ILE A 117 13.57 0.67 -3.88
N ALA A 118 13.49 1.43 -4.97
CA ALA A 118 13.45 0.88 -6.33
C ALA A 118 14.69 0.01 -6.63
N GLY A 119 15.89 0.48 -6.28
CA GLY A 119 17.15 -0.23 -6.49
C GLY A 119 17.22 -1.57 -5.75
N SER A 120 16.58 -1.69 -4.58
CA SER A 120 16.54 -2.94 -3.82
C SER A 120 15.85 -4.10 -4.56
N THR A 121 15.03 -3.80 -5.56
CA THR A 121 14.31 -4.79 -6.36
C THR A 121 15.11 -5.35 -7.55
N ARG A 122 16.31 -4.80 -7.83
CA ARG A 122 17.10 -5.14 -9.03
C ARG A 122 17.30 -6.63 -9.20
N ASP A 123 17.78 -7.28 -8.16
CA ASP A 123 18.11 -8.69 -8.23
C ASP A 123 16.86 -9.56 -8.40
N ASP A 124 15.70 -9.11 -7.90
CA ASP A 124 14.45 -9.81 -8.11
C ASP A 124 13.96 -9.66 -9.55
N VAL A 125 14.00 -8.44 -10.11
CA VAL A 125 13.67 -8.18 -11.51
C VAL A 125 14.59 -8.93 -12.48
N LEU A 126 15.87 -9.03 -12.15
CA LEU A 126 16.88 -9.69 -13.00
C LEU A 126 17.07 -11.18 -12.70
N GLY A 127 16.26 -11.77 -11.81
CA GLY A 127 16.34 -13.19 -11.50
C GLY A 127 17.64 -13.64 -10.82
N ARG A 128 18.33 -12.75 -10.11
CA ARG A 128 19.62 -13.00 -9.44
C ARG A 128 19.44 -13.38 -7.97
N SER A 129 20.24 -14.34 -7.52
CA SER A 129 20.48 -14.60 -6.10
C SER A 129 21.41 -13.48 -5.58
N GLY A 130 20.87 -12.53 -4.82
CA GLY A 130 21.47 -11.22 -4.61
C GLY A 130 22.85 -11.25 -3.96
N SER A 131 23.78 -10.48 -4.52
CA SER A 131 25.10 -10.25 -3.94
C SER A 131 25.10 -8.92 -3.18
N GLY A 132 25.16 -9.00 -1.85
CA GLY A 132 25.69 -7.90 -1.05
C GLY A 132 27.19 -7.81 -1.30
N ALA A 133 27.68 -6.63 -1.71
CA ALA A 133 29.06 -6.38 -2.07
C ALA A 133 30.07 -6.60 -0.91
N ALA A 134 31.16 -7.33 -1.18
CA ALA A 134 32.51 -7.13 -0.65
C ALA A 134 33.53 -7.95 -1.49
N PRO A 135 34.82 -7.54 -1.56
CA PRO A 135 35.61 -7.58 -2.79
C PRO A 135 36.21 -8.95 -3.12
N GLU A 136 36.42 -9.12 -4.42
CA GLU A 136 37.19 -10.21 -5.02
C GLU A 136 38.57 -10.32 -4.39
N ASP A 137 38.90 -11.51 -3.90
CA ASP A 137 40.26 -11.99 -4.03
C ASP A 137 40.27 -13.47 -4.42
N SER A 138 41.12 -13.75 -5.39
CA SER A 138 41.11 -14.96 -6.21
C SER A 138 41.62 -16.22 -5.49
N ASN A 139 41.00 -17.34 -5.86
CA ASN A 139 41.64 -18.61 -6.24
C ASN A 139 41.53 -19.84 -5.30
N THR A 140 41.16 -20.95 -5.96
CA THR A 140 41.29 -22.40 -5.66
C THR A 140 40.37 -23.08 -4.64
N GLY A 141 39.60 -24.05 -5.15
CA GLY A 141 39.20 -25.24 -4.38
C GLY A 141 37.77 -25.71 -4.61
N GLU A 142 37.50 -26.43 -5.70
CA GLU A 142 36.31 -27.28 -5.83
C GLU A 142 36.21 -28.29 -4.68
N SER A 143 34.97 -28.58 -4.25
CA SER A 143 34.47 -29.76 -3.49
C SER A 143 33.76 -29.57 -2.14
N MET A 144 33.11 -28.43 -1.85
CA MET A 144 32.23 -28.30 -0.64
C MET A 144 30.95 -27.45 -0.81
N LEU A 145 30.44 -27.21 -2.03
CA LEU A 145 29.47 -26.13 -2.30
C LEU A 145 27.97 -26.45 -2.22
N ASP A 146 27.53 -27.65 -1.81
CA ASP A 146 26.08 -27.93 -1.81
C ASP A 146 25.33 -27.48 -0.54
N ASN A 147 26.01 -27.18 0.57
CA ASN A 147 25.34 -26.81 1.84
C ASN A 147 25.35 -25.29 2.15
N ALA A 148 26.06 -24.46 1.38
CA ALA A 148 26.19 -23.03 1.66
C ALA A 148 25.15 -22.15 0.96
N ASN A 149 24.53 -22.64 -0.12
CA ASN A 149 23.63 -21.85 -0.97
C ASN A 149 22.21 -21.71 -0.35
N GLU A 150 21.68 -22.77 0.25
CA GLU A 150 20.37 -22.74 0.92
C GLU A 150 20.33 -21.76 2.10
N GLY A 151 21.41 -21.69 2.89
CA GLY A 151 21.53 -20.75 4.01
C GLY A 151 21.55 -19.29 3.58
N GLY A 152 22.14 -18.99 2.42
CA GLY A 152 22.20 -17.64 1.85
C GLY A 152 20.83 -17.16 1.34
N GLU A 153 20.09 -18.02 0.65
CA GLU A 153 18.73 -17.69 0.17
C GLU A 153 17.74 -17.52 1.31
N VAL A 154 17.77 -18.40 2.32
CA VAL A 154 16.94 -18.28 3.53
C VAL A 154 17.25 -16.98 4.29
N LEU A 155 18.53 -16.60 4.40
CA LEU A 155 18.93 -15.35 5.04
C LEU A 155 18.46 -14.12 4.24
N ARG A 156 18.51 -14.19 2.91
CA ARG A 156 18.03 -13.11 2.03
C ARG A 156 16.52 -12.93 2.13
N LEU A 157 15.74 -14.02 2.07
CA LEU A 157 14.28 -13.97 2.23
C LEU A 157 13.88 -13.42 3.60
N ARG A 158 14.58 -13.85 4.66
CA ARG A 158 14.36 -13.31 6.00
C ARG A 158 14.65 -11.81 6.08
N THR A 159 15.74 -11.36 5.44
CA THR A 159 16.10 -9.94 5.40
C THR A 159 15.07 -9.11 4.62
N MET A 160 14.50 -9.66 3.54
CA MET A 160 13.42 -9.01 2.80
C MET A 160 12.19 -8.83 3.69
N LEU A 161 11.74 -9.91 4.36
CA LEU A 161 10.61 -9.86 5.28
C LEU A 161 10.84 -8.88 6.45
N ASP A 162 12.06 -8.85 6.99
CA ASP A 162 12.46 -7.96 8.08
C ASP A 162 12.40 -6.48 7.70
N ASN A 163 12.65 -6.14 6.44
CA ASN A 163 12.61 -4.77 5.93
C ASN A 163 11.25 -4.39 5.31
N MET A 164 10.27 -5.29 5.28
CA MET A 164 8.94 -4.95 4.76
C MET A 164 8.24 -3.92 5.66
N PRO A 165 7.61 -2.88 5.10
CA PRO A 165 6.89 -1.86 5.86
C PRO A 165 5.54 -2.37 6.43
N ILE A 166 5.22 -3.64 6.22
CA ILE A 166 4.00 -4.29 6.72
C ILE A 166 4.37 -5.14 7.93
N ASN A 167 3.53 -5.14 8.97
CA ASN A 167 3.74 -6.04 10.10
C ASN A 167 3.45 -7.48 9.68
N VAL A 168 4.43 -8.37 9.80
CA VAL A 168 4.32 -9.80 9.55
C VAL A 168 4.62 -10.61 10.83
N LEU A 169 3.68 -11.49 11.17
CA LEU A 169 3.83 -12.55 12.17
C LEU A 169 3.56 -13.89 11.50
N MET A 170 4.32 -14.93 11.84
CA MET A 170 4.00 -16.30 11.47
C MET A 170 3.99 -17.19 12.69
N CYS A 171 3.09 -18.16 12.70
CA CYS A 171 3.04 -19.17 13.74
C CYS A 171 2.89 -20.57 13.18
N ASP A 172 3.39 -21.54 13.95
CA ASP A 172 3.15 -22.96 13.70
C ASP A 172 1.66 -23.26 13.90
N PRO A 173 0.99 -23.95 12.97
CA PRO A 173 -0.46 -24.13 13.02
C PRO A 173 -0.91 -25.16 14.07
N GLN A 174 0.00 -25.97 14.61
CA GLN A 174 -0.27 -26.98 15.63
C GLN A 174 0.00 -26.44 17.03
N THR A 175 1.19 -25.87 17.24
CA THR A 175 1.60 -25.36 18.56
C THR A 175 1.08 -23.95 18.81
N LEU A 176 0.80 -23.20 17.73
CA LEU A 176 0.50 -21.76 17.74
C LEU A 176 1.65 -20.91 18.28
N GLU A 177 2.87 -21.46 18.28
CA GLU A 177 4.08 -20.72 18.62
C GLU A 177 4.45 -19.77 17.48
N VAL A 178 4.75 -18.51 17.81
CA VAL A 178 5.24 -17.52 16.85
C VAL A 178 6.65 -17.95 16.41
N THR A 179 6.75 -18.40 15.17
CA THR A 179 8.00 -18.88 14.56
C THR A 179 8.76 -17.77 13.83
N TYR A 180 8.06 -16.70 13.46
CA TYR A 180 8.67 -15.53 12.82
C TYR A 180 7.92 -14.24 13.17
N ILE A 181 8.67 -13.15 13.34
CA ILE A 181 8.17 -11.80 13.50
C ILE A 181 9.15 -10.85 12.82
N ASN A 182 8.64 -9.94 11.99
CA ASN A 182 9.50 -8.98 11.31
C ASN A 182 9.78 -7.74 12.18
N LYS A 183 10.82 -6.96 11.81
CA LYS A 183 11.23 -5.76 12.56
C LYS A 183 10.08 -4.76 12.71
N THR A 184 9.32 -4.53 11.64
CA THR A 184 8.17 -3.62 11.63
C THR A 184 7.12 -4.06 12.66
N SER A 185 6.82 -5.36 12.78
CA SER A 185 5.91 -5.87 13.81
C SER A 185 6.42 -5.62 15.21
N VAL A 186 7.72 -5.86 15.47
CA VAL A 186 8.31 -5.61 16.78
C VAL A 186 8.21 -4.12 17.12
N ASP A 187 8.58 -3.24 16.19
CA ASP A 187 8.57 -1.80 16.39
C ASP A 187 7.13 -1.28 16.60
N THR A 188 6.15 -1.80 15.84
CA THR A 188 4.73 -1.50 16.05
C THR A 188 4.23 -2.02 17.40
N LEU A 189 4.55 -3.26 17.79
CA LEU A 189 4.17 -3.80 19.09
C LEU A 189 4.76 -3.01 20.25
N LYS A 190 5.96 -2.43 20.11
CA LYS A 190 6.55 -1.53 21.12
C LYS A 190 5.67 -0.30 21.36
N THR A 191 5.03 0.24 20.32
CA THR A 191 4.11 1.40 20.47
C THR A 191 2.86 1.05 21.27
N VAL A 192 2.36 -0.18 21.12
CA VAL A 192 1.16 -0.67 21.82
C VAL A 192 1.49 -1.61 22.99
N GLU A 193 2.76 -1.61 23.44
CA GLU A 193 3.25 -2.58 24.43
C GLU A 193 2.49 -2.50 25.76
N HIS A 194 1.99 -1.30 26.09
CA HIS A 194 1.17 -1.04 27.27
C HIS A 194 -0.23 -1.67 27.22
N LEU A 195 -0.66 -2.18 26.06
CA LEU A 195 -1.97 -2.80 25.84
C LEU A 195 -1.90 -4.32 25.65
N ILE A 196 -0.70 -4.89 25.54
CA ILE A 196 -0.47 -6.32 25.35
C ILE A 196 0.14 -6.94 26.62
N PRO A 197 -0.04 -8.25 26.86
CA PRO A 197 0.37 -8.89 28.12
C PRO A 197 1.87 -9.25 28.19
N ILE A 198 2.64 -8.99 27.14
CA ILE A 198 4.05 -9.38 27.00
C ILE A 198 4.88 -8.26 26.38
N LYS A 199 6.19 -8.28 26.61
CA LYS A 199 7.11 -7.39 25.91
C LYS A 199 7.19 -7.73 24.43
N ALA A 200 7.27 -6.70 23.59
CA ALA A 200 7.30 -6.86 22.13
C ALA A 200 8.48 -7.75 21.67
N GLU A 201 9.63 -7.63 22.35
CA GLU A 201 10.85 -8.40 22.05
C GLU A 201 10.76 -9.87 22.48
N GLU A 202 9.80 -10.21 23.35
CA GLU A 202 9.60 -11.56 23.88
C GLU A 202 8.52 -12.33 23.11
N VAL A 203 7.88 -11.73 22.11
CA VAL A 203 6.79 -12.37 21.35
C VAL A 203 7.26 -13.57 20.52
N LEU A 204 8.49 -13.51 19.99
CA LEU A 204 9.07 -14.62 19.24
C LEU A 204 9.23 -15.86 20.14
N GLY A 205 8.74 -17.01 19.68
CA GLY A 205 8.76 -18.27 20.45
C GLY A 205 7.65 -18.38 21.51
N GLN A 206 6.72 -17.43 21.56
CA GLN A 206 5.55 -17.52 22.44
C GLN A 206 4.33 -18.01 21.69
N CYS A 207 3.41 -18.63 22.41
CA CYS A 207 2.12 -19.01 21.84
C CYS A 207 1.22 -17.79 21.66
N ILE A 208 0.56 -17.65 20.50
CA ILE A 208 -0.36 -16.53 20.24
C ILE A 208 -1.60 -16.54 21.15
N ASP A 209 -1.84 -17.61 21.90
CA ASP A 209 -2.87 -17.68 22.94
C ASP A 209 -2.78 -16.53 23.94
N ILE A 210 -1.58 -16.01 24.19
CA ILE A 210 -1.38 -14.86 25.10
C ILE A 210 -2.19 -13.64 24.67
N PHE A 211 -2.47 -13.47 23.38
CA PHE A 211 -3.23 -12.33 22.85
C PHE A 211 -4.75 -12.56 22.87
N HIS A 212 -5.23 -13.76 23.21
CA HIS A 212 -6.62 -14.16 23.02
C HIS A 212 -7.32 -14.48 24.35
N LYS A 213 -8.50 -13.87 24.54
CA LYS A 213 -9.35 -14.16 25.71
C LYS A 213 -9.91 -15.59 25.70
N ASP A 214 -10.18 -16.13 24.52
CA ASP A 214 -10.60 -17.52 24.30
C ASP A 214 -9.62 -18.22 23.33
N PRO A 215 -8.53 -18.80 23.86
CA PRO A 215 -7.56 -19.55 23.07
C PRO A 215 -8.14 -20.73 22.28
N ALA A 216 -9.16 -21.41 22.83
CA ALA A 216 -9.73 -22.60 22.20
C ALA A 216 -10.40 -22.27 20.87
N HIS A 217 -11.00 -21.08 20.76
CA HIS A 217 -11.60 -20.59 19.53
C HIS A 217 -10.57 -20.46 18.40
N GLN A 218 -9.47 -19.74 18.64
CA GLN A 218 -8.46 -19.50 17.60
C GLN A 218 -7.69 -20.76 17.23
N ARG A 219 -7.42 -21.64 18.21
CA ARG A 219 -6.86 -22.96 17.95
C ARG A 219 -7.70 -23.75 16.96
N LYS A 220 -9.03 -23.72 17.08
CA LYS A 220 -9.91 -24.42 16.15
C LYS A 220 -9.85 -23.85 14.73
N ILE A 221 -9.77 -22.53 14.62
CA ILE A 221 -9.74 -21.84 13.33
C ILE A 221 -8.41 -22.10 12.62
N LEU A 222 -7.29 -21.87 13.32
CA LEU A 222 -5.95 -21.93 12.75
C LEU A 222 -5.42 -23.34 12.55
N ALA A 223 -6.04 -24.36 13.16
CA ALA A 223 -5.69 -25.77 12.94
C ALA A 223 -6.01 -26.28 11.53
N ASP A 224 -6.91 -25.62 10.80
CA ASP A 224 -7.29 -25.99 9.44
C ASP A 224 -7.15 -24.78 8.51
N GLY A 225 -6.17 -24.84 7.62
CA GLY A 225 -5.86 -23.78 6.66
C GLY A 225 -7.00 -23.46 5.69
N SER A 226 -8.01 -24.34 5.54
CA SER A 226 -9.20 -24.05 4.74
C SER A 226 -10.15 -23.02 5.36
N ASN A 227 -9.98 -22.71 6.66
CA ASN A 227 -10.65 -21.60 7.33
C ASN A 227 -10.02 -20.23 6.98
N LEU A 228 -8.88 -20.24 6.27
CA LEU A 228 -8.12 -19.05 5.89
C LEU A 228 -8.24 -18.82 4.37
N PRO A 229 -8.14 -17.57 3.89
CA PRO A 229 -7.80 -16.36 4.62
C PRO A 229 -8.94 -15.80 5.48
N MET A 230 -8.58 -15.10 6.56
CA MET A 230 -9.54 -14.35 7.38
C MET A 230 -9.09 -12.92 7.63
N ALA A 231 -10.00 -11.97 7.45
CA ALA A 231 -9.81 -10.57 7.79
C ALA A 231 -10.61 -10.22 9.05
N SER A 232 -10.04 -9.42 9.94
CA SER A 232 -10.69 -9.00 11.18
C SER A 232 -10.20 -7.64 11.64
N HIS A 233 -11.13 -6.82 12.15
CA HIS A 233 -10.83 -5.59 12.86
C HIS A 233 -10.88 -5.84 14.36
N ILE A 234 -9.74 -5.70 15.03
CA ILE A 234 -9.60 -6.01 16.45
C ILE A 234 -9.42 -4.71 17.22
N LYS A 235 -10.24 -4.51 18.27
CA LYS A 235 -10.02 -3.43 19.23
C LYS A 235 -9.03 -3.87 20.30
N LEU A 236 -7.93 -3.16 20.40
CA LEU A 236 -6.92 -3.33 21.44
C LEU A 236 -6.84 -2.03 22.25
N GLY A 237 -7.52 -1.98 23.39
CA GLY A 237 -7.66 -0.73 24.15
C GLY A 237 -8.36 0.36 23.32
N GLU A 238 -7.69 1.49 23.12
CA GLU A 238 -8.15 2.59 22.25
C GLU A 238 -7.74 2.41 20.78
N GLU A 239 -6.85 1.44 20.51
CA GLU A 239 -6.34 1.17 19.18
C GLU A 239 -7.25 0.20 18.41
N THR A 240 -7.32 0.39 17.10
CA THR A 240 -7.99 -0.51 16.16
C THR A 240 -6.94 -1.10 15.23
N LEU A 241 -6.83 -2.42 15.26
CA LEU A 241 -5.95 -3.20 14.41
C LEU A 241 -6.75 -3.77 13.24
N ASP A 242 -6.19 -3.66 12.03
CA ASP A 242 -6.65 -4.41 10.87
C ASP A 242 -5.71 -5.61 10.68
N LEU A 243 -6.28 -6.81 10.63
CA LEU A 243 -5.55 -8.07 10.62
C LEU A 243 -6.07 -8.95 9.48
N LEU A 244 -5.16 -9.48 8.67
CA LEU A 244 -5.40 -10.52 7.68
C LEU A 244 -4.53 -11.73 8.02
N VAL A 245 -5.16 -12.89 8.23
CA VAL A 245 -4.46 -14.17 8.44
C VAL A 245 -4.63 -15.03 7.20
N SER A 246 -3.53 -15.51 6.64
CA SER A 246 -3.49 -16.32 5.42
C SER A 246 -2.74 -17.64 5.66
N PRO A 247 -3.11 -18.73 4.96
CA PRO A 247 -2.40 -19.99 5.07
C PRO A 247 -1.11 -19.93 4.25
N VAL A 248 -0.03 -20.47 4.81
CA VAL A 248 1.22 -20.74 4.10
C VAL A 248 1.31 -22.24 3.89
N ASN A 249 1.43 -22.63 2.62
CA ASN A 249 1.51 -24.03 2.21
C ASN A 249 2.90 -24.34 1.66
N ASP A 250 3.34 -25.58 1.81
CA ASP A 250 4.55 -26.09 1.13
C ASP A 250 4.30 -26.34 -0.37
N ALA A 251 5.32 -26.83 -1.08
CA ALA A 251 5.24 -27.13 -2.50
C ALA A 251 4.24 -28.25 -2.84
N ASP A 252 3.92 -29.13 -1.88
CA ASP A 252 2.96 -30.21 -2.02
C ASP A 252 1.53 -29.77 -1.65
N GLY A 253 1.36 -28.51 -1.22
CA GLY A 253 0.08 -27.93 -0.83
C GLY A 253 -0.31 -28.22 0.63
N ASN A 254 0.58 -28.77 1.45
CA ASN A 254 0.32 -28.98 2.86
C ASN A 254 0.44 -27.66 3.62
N TYR A 255 -0.49 -27.41 4.53
CA TYR A 255 -0.49 -26.22 5.37
C TYR A 255 0.59 -26.31 6.47
N ILE A 256 1.57 -25.41 6.40
CA ILE A 256 2.77 -25.43 7.25
C ILE A 256 2.85 -24.24 8.23
N ALA A 257 2.19 -23.12 7.95
CA ALA A 257 2.19 -21.96 8.84
C ALA A 257 0.98 -21.05 8.62
N ALA A 258 0.49 -20.41 9.68
CA ALA A 258 -0.41 -19.26 9.56
C ALA A 258 0.42 -17.97 9.53
N MET A 259 0.22 -17.15 8.51
CA MET A 259 0.82 -15.82 8.39
C MET A 259 -0.22 -14.75 8.68
N ALA A 260 0.07 -13.88 9.63
CA ALA A 260 -0.72 -12.71 9.97
C ALA A 260 -0.03 -11.44 9.44
N THR A 261 -0.72 -10.69 8.60
CA THR A 261 -0.35 -9.32 8.21
C THR A 261 -1.28 -8.34 8.89
N TRP A 262 -0.74 -7.26 9.47
CA TRP A 262 -1.57 -6.34 10.25
C TRP A 262 -1.06 -4.89 10.30
N SER A 263 -1.96 -3.97 10.69
CA SER A 263 -1.62 -2.56 10.88
C SER A 263 -2.51 -1.91 11.93
N VAL A 264 -2.04 -0.80 12.51
CA VAL A 264 -2.84 0.04 13.41
C VAL A 264 -3.55 1.10 12.57
N ILE A 265 -4.88 1.03 12.48
CA ILE A 265 -5.70 1.91 11.64
C ILE A 265 -6.51 2.93 12.44
N THR A 266 -6.24 3.09 13.72
CA THR A 266 -7.01 3.93 14.65
C THR A 266 -7.17 5.37 14.15
N ALA A 267 -6.09 5.98 13.66
CA ALA A 267 -6.12 7.34 13.13
C ALA A 267 -7.07 7.45 11.93
N LYS A 268 -6.99 6.48 11.00
CA LYS A 268 -7.87 6.39 9.83
C LYS A 268 -9.33 6.23 10.24
N VAL A 269 -9.62 5.27 11.12
CA VAL A 269 -10.99 5.02 11.62
C VAL A 269 -11.56 6.24 12.34
N LYS A 270 -10.75 6.96 13.13
CA LYS A 270 -11.18 8.19 13.80
C LYS A 270 -11.45 9.33 12.80
N ALA A 271 -10.59 9.48 11.79
CA ALA A 271 -10.77 10.49 10.73
C ALA A 271 -12.03 10.24 9.91
N ASP A 272 -12.26 8.98 9.50
CA ASP A 272 -13.45 8.58 8.75
C ASP A 272 -14.72 8.84 9.58
N ALA A 273 -14.71 8.47 10.86
CA ALA A 273 -15.85 8.70 11.75
C ALA A 273 -16.15 10.20 11.98
N GLU A 274 -15.13 11.05 12.08
CA GLU A 274 -15.32 12.49 12.22
C GLU A 274 -15.79 13.12 10.90
N SER A 275 -15.29 12.66 9.75
CA SER A 275 -15.77 13.07 8.43
C SER A 275 -17.26 12.76 8.26
N ASP A 276 -17.68 11.53 8.57
CA ASP A 276 -19.08 11.11 8.53
C ASP A 276 -19.95 11.98 9.45
N ARG A 277 -19.43 12.30 10.65
CA ARG A 277 -20.13 13.16 11.60
C ARG A 277 -20.31 14.58 11.06
N LEU A 278 -19.27 15.18 10.49
CA LEU A 278 -19.35 16.51 9.88
C LEU A 278 -20.32 16.53 8.70
N GLN A 279 -20.28 15.49 7.85
CA GLN A 279 -21.23 15.34 6.75
C GLN A 279 -22.67 15.25 7.27
N GLN A 280 -22.93 14.44 8.30
CA GLN A 280 -24.25 14.35 8.92
C GLN A 280 -24.72 15.67 9.56
N MET A 281 -23.80 16.46 10.12
CA MET A 281 -24.11 17.78 10.66
C MET A 281 -24.57 18.75 9.56
N VAL A 282 -23.87 18.79 8.42
CA VAL A 282 -24.27 19.63 7.28
C VAL A 282 -25.57 19.12 6.67
N GLU A 283 -25.70 17.80 6.52
CA GLU A 283 -26.87 17.15 5.91
C GLU A 283 -28.17 17.43 6.66
N ASN A 284 -28.11 17.44 8.00
CA ASN A 284 -29.26 17.68 8.87
C ASN A 284 -29.41 19.14 9.33
N MET A 285 -28.57 20.06 8.82
CA MET A 285 -28.67 21.47 9.17
C MET A 285 -30.00 22.06 8.65
N PRO A 286 -30.73 22.86 9.45
CA PRO A 286 -32.03 23.43 9.04
C PRO A 286 -31.90 24.57 8.04
N ILE A 287 -30.68 25.03 7.75
CA ILE A 287 -30.38 26.07 6.76
C ILE A 287 -30.08 25.39 5.43
N ASN A 288 -30.56 25.97 4.34
CA ASN A 288 -30.27 25.50 2.99
C ASN A 288 -28.78 25.68 2.69
N VAL A 289 -28.09 24.57 2.47
CA VAL A 289 -26.69 24.53 2.02
C VAL A 289 -26.65 23.91 0.63
N MET A 290 -25.95 24.58 -0.29
CA MET A 290 -25.62 24.08 -1.62
C MET A 290 -24.14 24.35 -1.86
N MET A 291 -23.44 23.41 -2.49
CA MET A 291 -22.04 23.56 -2.87
C MET A 291 -21.93 23.35 -4.38
N ALA A 292 -21.14 24.21 -5.02
CA ALA A 292 -20.80 24.11 -6.43
C ALA A 292 -19.30 23.92 -6.57
N ASP A 293 -18.91 23.20 -7.60
CA ASP A 293 -17.54 23.15 -8.07
C ASP A 293 -17.10 24.56 -8.54
N PRO A 294 -15.95 25.08 -8.09
CA PRO A 294 -15.55 26.45 -8.36
C PRO A 294 -15.16 26.72 -9.82
N GLU A 295 -14.84 25.68 -10.60
CA GLU A 295 -14.42 25.83 -12.00
C GLU A 295 -15.59 25.66 -12.95
N THR A 296 -16.40 24.62 -12.74
CA THR A 296 -17.52 24.26 -13.62
C THR A 296 -18.84 24.89 -13.18
N LEU A 297 -18.89 25.46 -11.97
CA LEU A 297 -20.10 25.96 -11.31
C LEU A 297 -21.19 24.89 -11.14
N THR A 298 -20.82 23.62 -11.27
CA THR A 298 -21.72 22.48 -11.15
C THR A 298 -22.06 22.24 -9.69
N LEU A 299 -23.35 22.20 -9.35
CA LEU A 299 -23.81 21.87 -8.01
C LEU A 299 -23.48 20.42 -7.69
N ASN A 300 -22.54 20.19 -6.78
CA ASN A 300 -22.04 18.86 -6.41
C ASN A 300 -22.56 18.39 -5.04
N TYR A 301 -23.21 19.27 -4.27
CA TYR A 301 -23.85 18.91 -3.01
C TYR A 301 -25.03 19.82 -2.67
N LEU A 302 -26.11 19.23 -2.17
CA LEU A 302 -27.24 19.92 -1.56
C LEU A 302 -27.59 19.19 -0.27
N ASN A 303 -27.74 19.91 0.84
CA ASN A 303 -28.20 19.26 2.08
C ASN A 303 -29.72 18.99 2.06
N LYS A 304 -30.23 18.29 3.08
CA LYS A 304 -31.65 17.93 3.16
C LYS A 304 -32.58 19.15 3.11
N ALA A 305 -32.28 20.22 3.84
CA ALA A 305 -33.09 21.43 3.86
C ALA A 305 -33.21 22.09 2.48
N SER A 306 -32.09 22.16 1.73
CA SER A 306 -32.07 22.65 0.35
C SER A 306 -32.97 21.84 -0.56
N ARG A 307 -32.87 20.50 -0.52
CA ARG A 307 -33.69 19.62 -1.36
C ARG A 307 -35.17 19.75 -1.02
N ASP A 308 -35.52 19.76 0.26
CA ASP A 308 -36.91 19.96 0.73
C ASP A 308 -37.46 21.32 0.26
N THR A 309 -36.67 22.38 0.38
CA THR A 309 -37.05 23.73 -0.08
C THR A 309 -37.27 23.77 -1.59
N LEU A 310 -36.30 23.28 -2.37
CA LEU A 310 -36.39 23.25 -3.83
C LEU A 310 -37.60 22.44 -4.30
N LYS A 311 -37.92 21.33 -3.62
CA LYS A 311 -39.11 20.54 -3.92
C LYS A 311 -40.40 21.32 -3.65
N ALA A 312 -40.46 22.05 -2.53
CA ALA A 312 -41.62 22.88 -2.20
C ALA A 312 -41.87 24.01 -3.21
N ILE A 313 -40.79 24.60 -3.75
CA ILE A 313 -40.87 25.68 -4.75
C ILE A 313 -40.70 25.19 -6.19
N GLU A 314 -40.74 23.88 -6.45
CA GLU A 314 -40.41 23.29 -7.75
C GLU A 314 -41.21 23.88 -8.93
N HIS A 315 -42.46 24.30 -8.67
CA HIS A 315 -43.33 24.96 -9.65
C HIS A 315 -42.83 26.34 -10.11
N LEU A 316 -41.88 26.95 -9.39
CA LEU A 316 -41.24 28.22 -9.72
C LEU A 316 -39.85 28.03 -10.34
N LEU A 317 -39.31 26.82 -10.29
CA LEU A 317 -37.97 26.52 -10.78
C LEU A 317 -37.99 26.24 -12.30
N PRO A 318 -36.93 26.61 -13.02
CA PRO A 318 -36.80 26.31 -14.45
C PRO A 318 -36.45 24.84 -14.73
N ILE A 319 -36.04 24.08 -13.70
CA ILE A 319 -35.76 22.64 -13.76
C ILE A 319 -36.43 21.92 -12.59
N LYS A 320 -36.57 20.59 -12.69
CA LYS A 320 -37.08 19.78 -11.59
C LYS A 320 -36.10 19.78 -10.43
N ALA A 321 -36.63 19.77 -9.22
CA ALA A 321 -35.81 19.84 -8.00
C ALA A 321 -34.84 18.66 -7.89
N ASP A 322 -35.26 17.48 -8.38
CA ASP A 322 -34.45 16.26 -8.35
C ASP A 322 -33.29 16.29 -9.37
N ASP A 323 -33.40 17.15 -10.39
CA ASP A 323 -32.40 17.32 -11.46
C ASP A 323 -31.40 18.46 -11.17
N VAL A 324 -31.55 19.17 -10.04
CA VAL A 324 -30.69 20.31 -9.68
C VAL A 324 -29.25 19.88 -9.40
N LEU A 325 -29.07 18.73 -8.74
CA LEU A 325 -27.73 18.19 -8.46
C LEU A 325 -27.06 17.77 -9.77
N GLY A 326 -25.84 18.21 -10.00
CA GLY A 326 -25.10 17.97 -11.25
C GLY A 326 -25.38 18.98 -12.36
N CYS A 327 -26.26 19.97 -12.15
CA CYS A 327 -26.43 21.10 -13.06
C CYS A 327 -25.52 22.28 -12.67
N CYS A 328 -25.18 23.12 -13.66
CA CYS A 328 -24.58 24.42 -13.39
C CYS A 328 -25.54 25.31 -12.58
N ILE A 329 -25.02 26.06 -11.60
CA ILE A 329 -25.79 26.98 -10.76
C ILE A 329 -26.52 28.06 -11.56
N ASP A 330 -26.05 28.36 -12.77
CA ASP A 330 -26.68 29.28 -13.72
C ASP A 330 -28.09 28.86 -14.12
N VAL A 331 -28.47 27.60 -13.86
CA VAL A 331 -29.85 27.15 -14.07
C VAL A 331 -30.86 28.00 -13.30
N PHE A 332 -30.47 28.63 -12.18
CA PHE A 332 -31.34 29.53 -11.43
C PHE A 332 -31.39 30.98 -11.98
N HIS A 333 -30.54 31.32 -12.94
CA HIS A 333 -30.41 32.66 -13.49
C HIS A 333 -31.00 32.74 -14.90
N LYS A 334 -31.79 33.79 -15.16
CA LYS A 334 -32.39 34.02 -16.49
C LYS A 334 -31.37 34.51 -17.53
N ASP A 335 -30.24 35.07 -17.09
CA ASP A 335 -29.14 35.55 -17.94
C ASP A 335 -27.79 35.24 -17.27
N PRO A 336 -27.08 34.17 -17.69
CA PRO A 336 -25.79 33.75 -17.10
C PRO A 336 -24.64 34.74 -17.32
N SER A 337 -24.76 35.68 -18.26
CA SER A 337 -23.66 36.57 -18.68
C SER A 337 -23.32 37.70 -17.69
N HIS A 338 -24.05 37.80 -16.57
CA HIS A 338 -23.95 38.88 -15.58
C HIS A 338 -23.30 38.46 -14.26
N GLN A 339 -22.72 37.26 -14.17
CA GLN A 339 -21.95 36.78 -13.01
C GLN A 339 -20.45 37.04 -13.18
#